data_AF-A0A6I3G8Q6-F1
#
_entry.id   AF-A0A6I3G8Q6-F1
#
_cell.length_a   1.000
_cell.length_b   1.000
_cell.length_c   1.000
_cell.angle_alpha   90.00
_cell.angle_beta   90.00
_cell.angle_gamma   90.00
#
_symmetry.space_group_name_H-M   'P 1'
#
loop_
_entity.id
_entity.type
_entity.pdbx_description
1 polymer ?
#
loop_
_entity_poly.entity_id
_entity_poly.type
_entity_poly.pdbx_seq_one_letter_code
_entity_poly.pdbx_strand_id
1 'polypeptide(L)' 'MFKNSSEVLKYIKDNDVKFLDIRFTDLPGVQQHFNIPAKSVDEEFFTVGQLFDGSSIRGFQQIHESDLQL' A
#
# COMPACT_ATOMS: atom_id res chain seq x y z
N MET A 1 1.25 14.17 11.78
CA MET A 1 0.90 12.79 11.36
C MET A 1 -0.61 12.72 11.22
N PHE A 2 -1.13 12.10 10.16
CA PHE A 2 -2.57 12.05 9.88
C PHE A 2 -3.30 11.18 10.90
N LYS A 3 -4.53 11.56 11.26
CA LYS A 3 -5.36 10.84 12.24
C LYS A 3 -6.38 9.89 11.61
N ASN A 4 -6.75 10.13 10.36
CA ASN A 4 -7.73 9.34 9.61
C ASN A 4 -7.46 9.43 8.10
N SER A 5 -8.13 8.57 7.33
CA SER A 5 -8.02 8.51 5.86
C SER A 5 -8.40 9.83 5.19
N SER A 6 -9.43 10.52 5.67
CA SER A 6 -9.89 11.79 5.09
C SER A 6 -8.81 12.89 5.15
N GLU A 7 -8.01 12.96 6.22
CA GLU A 7 -6.87 13.88 6.32
C GLU A 7 -5.79 13.56 5.27
N VAL A 8 -5.53 12.28 5.00
CA VAL A 8 -4.57 11.84 3.97
C VAL A 8 -5.07 12.20 2.57
N LEU A 9 -6.32 11.89 2.25
CA LEU A 9 -6.92 12.20 0.95
C LEU A 9 -6.96 13.70 0.68
N LYS A 10 -7.27 14.50 1.70
CA LYS A 10 -7.19 15.96 1.62
C LYS A 10 -5.75 16.41 1.33
N TYR A 11 -4.77 15.86 2.04
CA TYR A 11 -3.37 16.20 1.83
C TYR A 11 -2.88 15.87 0.41
N ILE A 12 -3.27 14.71 -0.12
CA ILE A 12 -2.96 14.29 -1.51
C ILE A 12 -3.48 15.32 -2.50
N LYS A 13 -4.73 15.76 -2.32
CA LYS A 13 -5.37 16.76 -3.19
C LYS A 13 -4.73 18.14 -3.05
N ASP A 14 -4.53 18.62 -1.84
CA ASP A 14 -4.03 19.97 -1.55
C ASP A 14 -2.59 20.16 -2.05
N ASN A 15 -1.80 19.08 -2.09
CA ASN A 15 -0.39 19.11 -2.50
C ASN A 15 -0.16 18.54 -3.91
N ASP A 16 -1.23 18.26 -4.66
CA ASP A 16 -1.16 17.69 -6.01
C ASP A 16 -0.22 16.46 -6.12
N VAL A 17 -0.28 15.58 -5.10
CA VAL A 17 0.56 14.38 -5.02
C VAL A 17 0.23 13.47 -6.20
N LYS A 18 1.27 12.99 -6.90
CA LYS A 18 1.11 12.16 -8.11
C LYS A 18 1.23 10.67 -7.85
N PHE A 19 2.03 10.30 -6.86
CA PHE A 19 2.32 8.91 -6.52
C PHE A 19 2.33 8.74 -5.00
N LEU A 20 1.83 7.59 -4.54
CA LEU A 20 2.06 7.11 -3.17
C LEU A 20 3.08 5.99 -3.22
N ASP A 21 4.02 6.05 -2.30
CA ASP A 21 4.99 4.99 -2.03
C ASP A 21 4.50 4.17 -0.83
N ILE A 22 4.00 2.97 -1.10
CA ILE A 22 3.49 2.06 -0.08
C ILE A 22 4.65 1.22 0.42
N ARG A 23 4.88 1.22 1.74
CA ARG A 23 6.01 0.55 2.38
C ARG A 23 5.51 -0.46 3.39
N PHE A 24 6.13 -1.63 3.41
CA PHE A 24 5.88 -2.69 4.38
C PHE A 24 7.17 -3.46 4.66
N THR A 25 7.15 -4.33 5.66
CA THR A 25 8.35 -5.06 6.10
C THR A 25 8.13 -6.56 5.87
N ASP A 26 9.08 -7.22 5.22
CA ASP A 26 9.07 -8.68 5.08
C ASP A 26 9.44 -9.37 6.41
N LEU A 27 9.25 -10.69 6.50
CA LEU A 27 9.50 -11.44 7.74
C LEU A 27 10.96 -11.33 8.24
N PRO A 28 11.98 -11.38 7.36
CA PRO A 28 13.37 -11.08 7.75
C PRO A 28 13.65 -9.65 8.22
N GLY A 29 12.74 -8.70 8.02
CA GLY A 29 12.91 -7.31 8.44
C GLY A 29 13.35 -6.34 7.33
N VAL A 30 13.31 -6.74 6.06
CA VAL A 30 13.63 -5.87 4.92
C VAL A 30 12.41 -5.05 4.55
N GLN A 31 12.60 -3.74 4.38
CA GLN A 31 11.58 -2.84 3.89
C GLN A 31 11.36 -3.06 2.38
N GLN A 32 10.16 -3.50 2.04
CA GLN A 32 9.66 -3.61 0.68
C GLN A 32 8.79 -2.40 0.37
N HIS A 33 8.72 -2.02 -0.90
CA HIS A 33 7.88 -0.89 -1.30
C HIS A 33 7.47 -0.93 -2.76
N PHE A 34 6.38 -0.26 -3.09
CA PHE A 34 5.95 -0.05 -4.46
C PHE A 34 5.14 1.25 -4.59
N ASN A 35 5.12 1.78 -5.81
CA ASN A 35 4.44 3.04 -6.11
C ASN A 35 3.10 2.79 -6.80
N ILE A 36 2.08 3.54 -6.39
CA ILE A 36 0.79 3.61 -7.09
C ILE A 36 0.45 5.05 -7.47
N PRO A 37 -0.32 5.28 -8.54
CA PRO A 37 -0.84 6.60 -8.87
C PRO A 37 -1.72 7.12 -7.74
N ALA A 38 -1.50 8.34 -7.27
CA ALA A 38 -2.29 8.92 -6.18
C ALA A 38 -3.79 9.03 -6.48
N LYS A 39 -4.13 9.14 -7.78
CA LYS A 39 -5.51 9.17 -8.27
C LYS A 39 -6.27 7.86 -8.06
N SER A 40 -5.61 6.73 -7.78
CA SER A 40 -6.27 5.44 -7.53
C SER A 40 -6.54 5.20 -6.03
N VAL A 41 -6.22 6.17 -5.17
CA VAL A 41 -6.42 6.06 -3.72
C VAL A 41 -7.70 6.78 -3.34
N ASP A 42 -8.63 6.05 -2.74
CA ASP A 42 -9.90 6.53 -2.21
C ASP A 42 -10.08 6.07 -0.75
N GLU A 43 -11.29 6.17 -0.21
CA GLU A 43 -11.56 5.70 1.16
C GLU A 43 -11.51 4.18 1.28
N GLU A 44 -11.88 3.44 0.23
CA GLU A 44 -11.89 1.97 0.21
C GLU A 44 -10.48 1.39 0.24
N PHE A 45 -9.51 2.10 -0.35
CA PHE A 45 -8.09 1.77 -0.24
C PHE A 45 -7.63 1.53 1.21
N PHE A 46 -8.15 2.29 2.18
CA PHE A 46 -7.75 2.17 3.58
C PHE A 46 -8.51 1.10 4.38
N THR A 47 -9.58 0.52 3.82
CA THR A 47 -10.40 -0.50 4.48
C THR A 47 -10.24 -1.88 3.86
N VAL A 48 -10.15 -1.96 2.53
CA VAL A 48 -9.95 -3.20 1.77
C VAL A 48 -8.47 -3.50 1.59
N GLY A 49 -7.69 -2.46 1.32
CA GLY A 49 -6.25 -2.57 1.14
C GLY A 49 -5.80 -2.76 -0.30
N GLN A 50 -4.49 -2.65 -0.53
CA GLN A 50 -3.88 -2.76 -1.85
C GLN A 50 -3.37 -4.18 -2.10
N LEU A 51 -3.84 -4.79 -3.20
CA LEU A 51 -3.38 -6.11 -3.62
C LEU A 51 -1.90 -6.07 -4.05
N PHE A 52 -1.15 -7.12 -3.67
CA PHE A 52 0.22 -7.37 -4.12
C PHE A 52 0.51 -8.88 -4.16
N ASP A 53 1.54 -9.26 -4.93
CA ASP A 53 2.03 -10.64 -5.01
C ASP A 53 2.93 -10.99 -3.81
N GLY A 54 2.35 -11.73 -2.87
CA GLY A 54 3.02 -12.25 -1.69
C GLY A 54 4.02 -13.37 -1.97
N SER A 55 3.93 -14.04 -3.12
CA SER A 55 4.89 -15.10 -3.49
C SER A 55 6.27 -14.56 -3.84
N SER A 56 6.32 -13.29 -4.23
CA SER A 56 7.55 -12.55 -4.47
C SER A 56 8.21 -12.03 -3.17
N ILE A 57 7.56 -12.19 -2.01
CA ILE A 57 8.05 -11.70 -0.72
C ILE A 57 8.51 -12.86 0.17
N ARG A 58 9.75 -12.78 0.65
CA ARG A 58 10.34 -13.84 1.47
C ARG A 58 9.59 -14.02 2.78
N GLY A 59 9.18 -15.26 3.06
CA GLY A 59 8.48 -15.62 4.29
C GLY A 59 6.98 -15.28 4.29
N PHE A 60 6.41 -14.91 3.13
CA PHE A 60 4.97 -14.70 2.97
C PHE A 60 4.34 -15.96 2.32
N GLN A 61 3.75 -15.84 1.13
CA GLN A 61 2.94 -16.90 0.52
C GLN A 61 3.68 -17.73 -0.52
N GLN A 62 3.11 -18.88 -0.88
CA GLN A 62 3.58 -19.67 -2.03
C GLN A 62 2.87 -19.23 -3.31
N ILE A 63 3.41 -19.62 -4.47
CA ILE A 63 2.91 -19.21 -5.80
C ILE A 63 1.42 -19.54 -6.02
N HIS A 64 0.90 -20.61 -5.41
CA HIS A 64 -0.50 -21.04 -5.59
C HIS A 64 -1.51 -20.30 -4.69
N GLU A 65 -1.03 -19.51 -3.72
CA GLU A 65 -1.83 -18.66 -2.82
C GLU A 65 -1.20 -17.26 -2.73
N SER A 66 -0.76 -16.74 -3.88
CA SER A 66 0.11 -15.55 -3.97
C SER A 66 -0.55 -14.24 -3.56
N ASP A 67 -1.86 -14.09 -3.76
CA ASP A 67 -2.53 -12.80 -3.60
C ASP A 67 -2.66 -12.40 -2.13
N LEU A 68 -2.14 -11.22 -1.79
CA LEU A 68 -2.24 -10.60 -0.47
C LEU A 68 -2.71 -9.15 -0.59
N GLN A 69 -3.20 -8.58 0.52
CA GLN A 69 -3.63 -7.18 0.62
C GLN A 69 -2.94 -6.47 1.79
N LEU A 70 -2.59 -5.19 1.60
CA LEU A 70 -2.00 -4.29 2.62
C LEU A 70 -3.02 -3.27 3.13
#